data_AF-A0A250IB84-F1
#
_entry.id   AF-A0A250IB84-F1
#
_cell.length_a   1.000
_cell.length_b   1.000
_cell.length_c   1.000
_cell.angle_alpha   90.00
_cell.angle_beta   90.00
_cell.angle_gamma   90.00
#
_symmetry.space_group_name_H-M   'P 1'
#
loop_
_entity.id
_entity.type
_entity.pdbx_description
1 polymer ?
#
loop_
_entity_poly.entity_id
_entity_poly.type
_entity_poly.pdbx_seq_one_letter_code
_entity_poly.pdbx_strand_id
1 'polypeptide(L)'
;MKTRELFWQHVIQKRHDLLMALSKDKAASFEAAEREYLGLQKDLLKRARTEWERRHIKRLISQDILNEADYRARDWAEFSRALRRMRRLGYMDADAQLHAACLTVWASLRFRDKEPLAWAMMEDAERRLRRIRRGHFRREEGLETIAHVRARASRKGLSPPPAPEPPRRRAARAPLRLVPPAE
;
A
#
# COMPACT_ATOMS: atom_id res chain seq x y z
N MET A 1 -5.91 -19.53 -28.32
CA MET A 1 -5.34 -18.48 -27.42
C MET A 1 -6.11 -17.15 -27.43
N LYS A 2 -6.66 -16.67 -28.56
CA LYS A 2 -7.37 -15.37 -28.68
C LYS A 2 -8.46 -15.08 -27.62
N THR A 3 -9.18 -16.09 -27.14
CA THR A 3 -10.30 -15.90 -26.19
C THR A 3 -9.88 -15.47 -24.78
N ARG A 4 -8.65 -15.73 -24.34
CA ARG A 4 -8.17 -15.29 -23.00
C ARG A 4 -7.62 -13.88 -23.01
N GLU A 5 -6.93 -13.51 -24.08
CA GLU A 5 -6.49 -12.15 -24.31
C GLU A 5 -7.69 -11.18 -24.37
N LEU A 6 -8.73 -11.54 -25.14
CA LEU A 6 -10.00 -10.80 -25.18
C LEU A 6 -10.67 -10.67 -23.79
N PHE A 7 -10.53 -11.68 -22.93
CA PHE A 7 -11.04 -11.60 -21.56
C PHE A 7 -10.30 -10.56 -20.74
N TRP A 8 -8.97 -10.52 -20.81
CA TRP A 8 -8.18 -9.53 -20.08
C TRP A 8 -8.35 -8.11 -20.64
N GLN A 9 -8.44 -7.96 -21.96
CA GLN A 9 -8.83 -6.69 -22.58
C GLN A 9 -10.19 -6.22 -22.08
N HIS A 10 -11.16 -7.12 -21.97
CA HIS A 10 -12.47 -6.79 -21.40
C HIS A 10 -12.39 -6.37 -19.92
N VAL A 11 -11.57 -7.04 -19.11
CA VAL A 11 -11.33 -6.65 -17.70
C VAL A 11 -10.74 -5.23 -17.63
N ILE A 12 -9.75 -4.93 -18.46
CA ILE A 12 -9.12 -3.59 -18.53
C ILE A 12 -10.15 -2.54 -18.95
N GLN A 13 -10.88 -2.80 -20.04
CA GLN A 13 -11.89 -1.89 -20.56
C GLN A 13 -12.95 -1.57 -19.52
N LYS A 14 -13.54 -2.59 -18.88
CA LYS A 14 -14.60 -2.37 -17.88
C LYS A 14 -14.15 -1.59 -16.66
N ARG A 15 -12.91 -1.81 -16.22
CA ARG A 15 -12.31 -1.01 -15.12
C ARG A 15 -12.11 0.44 -15.54
N HIS A 16 -11.60 0.66 -16.75
CA HIS A 16 -11.43 2.01 -17.29
C HIS A 16 -12.76 2.73 -17.46
N ASP A 17 -13.78 2.07 -18.03
CA ASP A 17 -15.13 2.63 -18.19
C ASP A 17 -15.71 3.07 -16.85
N LEU A 18 -15.60 2.23 -15.82
CA LEU A 18 -16.08 2.56 -14.48
C LEU A 18 -15.30 3.71 -13.84
N LEU A 19 -13.97 3.72 -13.95
CA LEU A 19 -13.13 4.82 -13.49
C LEU A 19 -13.55 6.15 -14.14
N MET A 20 -13.78 6.15 -15.46
CA MET A 20 -14.21 7.34 -16.20
C MET A 20 -15.62 7.77 -15.82
N ALA A 21 -16.54 6.83 -15.58
CA ALA A 21 -17.89 7.13 -15.12
C ALA A 21 -17.87 7.78 -13.72
N LEU A 22 -17.16 7.19 -12.77
CA LEU A 22 -17.03 7.72 -11.42
C LEU A 22 -16.31 9.07 -11.42
N SER A 23 -15.26 9.26 -12.23
CA SER A 23 -14.55 10.54 -12.32
C SER A 23 -15.44 11.70 -12.80
N LYS A 24 -16.50 11.41 -13.58
CA LYS A 24 -17.50 12.41 -14.00
C LYS A 24 -18.48 12.72 -12.87
N ASP A 25 -18.83 11.73 -12.05
CA ASP A 25 -19.68 11.91 -10.88
C ASP A 25 -18.87 12.30 -9.65
N LYS A 26 -18.60 13.61 -9.53
CA LYS A 26 -17.88 14.17 -8.37
C LYS A 26 -18.72 14.14 -7.08
N ALA A 27 -20.03 13.96 -7.17
CA ALA A 27 -20.93 13.94 -6.01
C ALA A 27 -21.05 12.54 -5.39
N ALA A 28 -20.70 11.48 -6.13
CA ALA A 28 -20.74 10.11 -5.61
C ALA A 28 -19.87 9.94 -4.35
N SER A 29 -20.48 9.37 -3.31
CA SER A 29 -19.78 9.00 -2.08
C SER A 29 -18.80 7.85 -2.33
N PHE A 30 -17.82 7.70 -1.44
CA PHE A 30 -16.92 6.55 -1.47
C PHE A 30 -17.68 5.21 -1.40
N GLU A 31 -18.73 5.11 -0.58
CA GLU A 31 -19.53 3.88 -0.47
C GLU A 31 -20.23 3.51 -1.77
N ALA A 32 -20.77 4.51 -2.50
CA ALA A 32 -21.37 4.29 -3.81
C ALA A 32 -20.32 3.78 -4.81
N ALA A 33 -19.16 4.44 -4.89
CA ALA A 33 -18.05 4.02 -5.73
C ALA A 33 -17.55 2.59 -5.39
N GLU A 34 -17.37 2.29 -4.09
CA GLU A 34 -16.97 0.96 -3.62
C GLU A 34 -17.98 -0.11 -4.04
N ARG A 35 -19.29 0.18 -3.96
CA ARG A 35 -20.35 -0.73 -4.38
C ARG A 35 -20.29 -1.02 -5.87
N GLU A 36 -20.08 -0.02 -6.72
CA GLU A 36 -19.93 -0.20 -8.16
C GLU A 36 -18.72 -1.10 -8.50
N TYR A 37 -17.57 -0.85 -7.88
CA TYR A 37 -16.39 -1.69 -8.07
C TYR A 37 -16.60 -3.14 -7.59
N LEU A 38 -17.30 -3.34 -6.47
CA LEU A 38 -17.62 -4.68 -5.98
C LEU A 38 -18.63 -5.40 -6.89
N GLY A 39 -19.59 -4.66 -7.48
CA GLY A 39 -20.48 -5.16 -8.52
C GLY A 39 -19.69 -5.63 -9.75
N LEU A 40 -18.82 -4.76 -10.27
CA LEU A 40 -17.91 -5.11 -11.37
C LEU A 40 -17.06 -6.34 -11.04
N GLN A 41 -16.49 -6.41 -9.83
CA GLN A 41 -15.73 -7.58 -9.40
C GLN A 41 -16.55 -8.86 -9.48
N LYS A 42 -17.79 -8.84 -8.99
CA LYS A 42 -18.70 -10.00 -9.04
C LYS A 42 -18.93 -10.45 -10.47
N ASP A 43 -19.13 -9.52 -11.40
CA ASP A 43 -19.38 -9.83 -12.81
C ASP A 43 -18.15 -10.39 -13.52
N LEU A 44 -16.97 -9.79 -13.30
CA LEU A 44 -15.72 -10.29 -13.87
C LEU A 44 -15.38 -11.69 -13.32
N LEU A 45 -15.64 -11.95 -12.04
CA LEU A 45 -15.39 -13.25 -11.42
C LEU A 45 -16.26 -14.38 -11.96
N LYS A 46 -17.44 -14.10 -12.54
CA LYS A 46 -18.27 -15.13 -13.22
C LYS A 46 -17.56 -15.74 -14.43
N ARG A 47 -16.65 -14.99 -15.06
CA ARG A 47 -15.93 -15.37 -16.29
C ARG A 47 -14.49 -15.83 -16.05
N ALA A 48 -14.01 -15.70 -14.80
CA ALA A 48 -12.70 -16.17 -14.38
C ALA A 48 -12.69 -17.71 -14.27
N ARG A 49 -11.67 -18.33 -14.87
CA ARG A 49 -11.51 -19.78 -14.99
C ARG A 49 -10.60 -20.37 -13.92
N THR A 50 -9.65 -19.61 -13.41
CA THR A 50 -8.66 -20.11 -12.45
C THR A 50 -8.66 -19.30 -11.16
N GLU A 51 -8.22 -19.91 -10.07
CA GLU A 51 -8.04 -19.20 -8.80
C GLU A 51 -7.03 -18.06 -8.91
N TRP A 52 -6.02 -18.20 -9.78
CA TRP A 52 -5.11 -17.12 -10.09
C TRP A 52 -5.83 -15.94 -10.74
N GLU A 53 -6.64 -16.16 -11.77
CA GLU A 53 -7.43 -15.10 -12.44
C GLU A 53 -8.35 -14.42 -11.43
N ARG A 54 -9.06 -15.22 -10.61
CA ARG A 54 -9.96 -14.72 -9.56
C ARG A 54 -9.22 -13.84 -8.55
N ARG A 55 -8.05 -14.28 -8.08
CA ARG A 55 -7.22 -13.52 -7.15
C ARG A 55 -6.66 -12.25 -7.79
N HIS A 56 -6.24 -12.32 -9.04
CA HIS A 56 -5.73 -11.17 -9.78
C HIS A 56 -6.81 -10.10 -9.97
N ILE A 57 -8.02 -10.48 -10.37
CA ILE A 57 -9.18 -9.56 -10.48
C ILE A 57 -9.49 -8.91 -9.13
N LYS A 58 -9.53 -9.68 -8.04
CA LYS A 58 -9.75 -9.14 -6.69
C LYS A 58 -8.69 -8.10 -6.32
N ARG A 59 -7.42 -8.32 -6.69
CA ARG A 59 -6.33 -7.37 -6.43
C ARG A 59 -6.47 -6.09 -7.26
N LEU A 60 -6.75 -6.22 -8.56
CA LEU A 60 -6.98 -5.09 -9.46
C LEU A 60 -8.11 -4.19 -8.93
N ILE A 61 -9.27 -4.79 -8.63
CA ILE A 61 -10.41 -4.04 -8.12
C ILE A 61 -10.11 -3.44 -6.73
N SER A 62 -9.36 -4.13 -5.88
CA SER A 62 -9.03 -3.57 -4.56
C SER A 62 -8.05 -2.38 -4.65
N GLN A 63 -7.19 -2.35 -5.66
CA GLN A 63 -6.38 -1.17 -5.95
C GLN A 63 -7.25 -0.01 -6.44
N ASP A 64 -8.22 -0.27 -7.32
CA ASP A 64 -9.15 0.77 -7.80
C ASP A 64 -9.98 1.35 -6.65
N ILE A 65 -10.50 0.50 -5.76
CA ILE A 65 -11.22 0.93 -4.56
C ILE A 65 -10.32 1.79 -3.65
N LEU A 66 -9.04 1.41 -3.48
CA LEU A 66 -8.11 2.23 -2.68
C LEU A 66 -7.84 3.59 -3.33
N ASN A 67 -7.74 3.66 -4.67
CA ASN A 67 -7.61 4.92 -5.38
C ASN A 67 -8.82 5.81 -5.15
N GLU A 68 -10.05 5.29 -5.29
CA GLU A 68 -11.25 6.07 -4.97
C GLU A 68 -11.29 6.52 -3.51
N ALA A 69 -10.82 5.67 -2.58
CA ALA A 69 -10.78 6.03 -1.17
C ALA A 69 -9.88 7.24 -0.91
N ASP A 70 -8.75 7.36 -1.61
CA ASP A 70 -7.88 8.54 -1.47
C ASP A 70 -8.63 9.83 -1.82
N TYR A 71 -9.44 9.82 -2.88
CA TYR A 71 -10.19 10.98 -3.33
C TYR A 71 -11.49 11.23 -2.56
N ARG A 72 -12.23 10.18 -2.21
CA ARG A 72 -13.63 10.27 -1.76
C ARG A 72 -13.87 9.89 -0.31
N ALA A 73 -12.93 9.21 0.36
CA ALA A 73 -13.16 8.80 1.74
C ALA A 73 -13.29 10.03 2.63
N ARG A 74 -14.36 10.05 3.43
CA ARG A 74 -14.65 11.16 4.36
C ARG A 74 -13.84 11.03 5.64
N ASP A 75 -13.52 9.81 6.02
CA ASP A 75 -12.82 9.50 7.26
C ASP A 75 -11.77 8.39 7.07
N TRP A 76 -10.98 8.19 8.11
CA TRP A 76 -9.99 7.13 8.13
C TRP A 76 -10.61 5.72 8.13
N ALA A 77 -11.82 5.53 8.64
CA ALA A 77 -12.45 4.21 8.69
C ALA A 77 -12.76 3.70 7.28
N GLU A 78 -13.27 4.57 6.41
CA GLU A 78 -13.48 4.32 4.99
C GLU A 78 -12.15 4.01 4.27
N PHE A 79 -11.14 4.89 4.40
CA PHE A 79 -9.84 4.67 3.77
C PHE A 79 -9.15 3.39 4.25
N SER A 80 -9.11 3.17 5.57
CA SER A 80 -8.46 2.01 6.17
C SER A 80 -9.18 0.70 5.84
N ARG A 81 -10.49 0.72 5.58
CA ARG A 81 -11.23 -0.45 5.07
C ARG A 81 -10.71 -0.84 3.68
N ALA A 82 -10.58 0.11 2.76
CA ALA A 82 -10.02 -0.12 1.43
C ALA A 82 -8.56 -0.62 1.51
N LEU A 83 -7.74 0.04 2.33
CA LEU A 83 -6.33 -0.32 2.52
C LEU A 83 -6.18 -1.74 3.08
N ARG A 84 -6.97 -2.10 4.10
CA ARG A 84 -6.96 -3.46 4.67
C ARG A 84 -7.36 -4.52 3.65
N ARG A 85 -8.33 -4.22 2.78
CA ARG A 85 -8.73 -5.13 1.69
C ARG A 85 -7.56 -5.43 0.77
N MET A 86 -6.87 -4.40 0.27
CA MET A 86 -5.70 -4.56 -0.60
C MET A 86 -4.59 -5.35 0.11
N ARG A 87 -4.28 -5.02 1.37
CA ARG A 87 -3.27 -5.73 2.17
C ARG A 87 -3.58 -7.22 2.37
N ARG A 88 -4.83 -7.58 2.64
CA ARG A 88 -5.26 -8.98 2.83
C ARG A 88 -5.10 -9.82 1.56
N LEU A 89 -5.35 -9.23 0.39
CA LEU A 89 -5.18 -9.94 -0.89
C LEU A 89 -3.70 -10.04 -1.30
N GLY A 90 -2.86 -9.19 -0.70
CA GLY A 90 -1.48 -8.95 -1.07
C GLY A 90 -1.37 -8.06 -2.30
N TYR A 91 -0.27 -7.33 -2.39
CA TYR A 91 0.05 -6.47 -3.53
C TYR A 91 0.33 -7.31 -4.78
N MET A 92 0.06 -6.74 -5.96
CA MET A 92 0.38 -7.39 -7.24
C MET A 92 1.90 -7.45 -7.45
N ASP A 93 2.57 -6.34 -7.17
CA ASP A 93 4.01 -6.16 -7.31
C ASP A 93 4.51 -5.08 -6.33
N ALA A 94 5.81 -4.73 -6.46
CA ALA A 94 6.43 -3.68 -5.65
C ALA A 94 5.83 -2.29 -5.92
N ASP A 95 5.40 -2.03 -7.16
CA ASP A 95 4.86 -0.74 -7.58
C ASP A 95 3.47 -0.51 -6.96
N ALA A 96 2.61 -1.53 -6.97
CA ALA A 96 1.32 -1.48 -6.27
C ALA A 96 1.48 -1.28 -4.76
N GLN A 97 2.53 -1.84 -4.15
CA GLN A 97 2.83 -1.60 -2.74
C GLN A 97 3.32 -0.18 -2.47
N LEU A 98 4.25 0.32 -3.30
CA LEU A 98 4.71 1.70 -3.24
C LEU A 98 3.53 2.67 -3.38
N HIS A 99 2.67 2.44 -4.38
CA HIS A 99 1.47 3.25 -4.62
C HIS A 99 0.57 3.29 -3.38
N ALA A 100 0.26 2.14 -2.79
CA ALA A 100 -0.53 2.08 -1.54
C ALA A 100 0.14 2.81 -0.37
N ALA A 101 1.48 2.75 -0.26
CA ALA A 101 2.22 3.50 0.75
C ALA A 101 2.12 5.01 0.52
N CYS A 102 2.28 5.48 -0.72
CA CYS A 102 2.10 6.88 -1.10
C CYS A 102 0.70 7.39 -0.76
N LEU A 103 -0.35 6.65 -1.13
CA LEU A 103 -1.73 7.00 -0.77
C LEU A 103 -1.92 7.07 0.75
N THR A 104 -1.27 6.19 1.51
CA THR A 104 -1.34 6.21 2.98
C THR A 104 -0.68 7.46 3.56
N VAL A 105 0.45 7.93 2.99
CA VAL A 105 1.08 9.21 3.35
C VAL A 105 0.18 10.40 3.04
N TRP A 106 -0.51 10.38 1.89
CA TRP A 106 -1.44 11.45 1.54
C TRP A 106 -2.68 11.46 2.41
N ALA A 107 -3.21 10.29 2.76
CA ALA A 107 -4.27 10.15 3.75
C ALA A 107 -3.83 10.65 5.13
N SER A 108 -2.60 10.36 5.58
CA SER A 108 -2.13 10.79 6.90
C SER A 108 -1.95 12.32 7.02
N LEU A 109 -1.86 13.06 5.92
CA LEU A 109 -1.94 14.52 5.96
C LEU A 109 -3.29 15.03 6.51
N ARG A 110 -4.37 14.29 6.25
CA ARG A 110 -5.72 14.56 6.78
C ARG A 110 -5.92 13.90 8.15
N PHE A 111 -5.29 12.75 8.37
CA PHE A 111 -5.43 11.93 9.58
C PHE A 111 -4.06 11.74 10.27
N ARG A 112 -3.58 12.78 10.97
CA ARG A 112 -2.19 12.86 11.48
C ARG A 112 -1.82 11.75 12.47
N ASP A 113 -2.78 11.21 13.20
CA ASP A 113 -2.55 10.08 14.10
C ASP A 113 -2.16 8.78 13.36
N LYS A 114 -2.20 8.78 12.02
CA LYS A 114 -1.83 7.66 11.15
C LYS A 114 -0.45 7.81 10.50
N GLU A 115 0.29 8.86 10.83
CA GLU A 115 1.67 9.07 10.38
C GLU A 115 2.58 7.86 10.62
N PRO A 116 2.59 7.21 11.81
CA PRO A 116 3.47 6.06 12.04
C PRO A 116 3.18 4.90 11.07
N LEU A 117 1.91 4.66 10.73
CA LEU A 117 1.53 3.64 9.75
C LEU A 117 2.00 4.02 8.34
N ALA A 118 1.80 5.28 7.94
CA ALA A 118 2.23 5.76 6.63
C ALA A 118 3.74 5.58 6.44
N TRP A 119 4.53 5.95 7.45
CA TRP A 119 5.98 5.79 7.41
C TRP A 119 6.42 4.32 7.40
N ALA A 120 5.82 3.48 8.24
CA ALA A 120 6.10 2.05 8.24
C ALA A 120 5.84 1.41 6.86
N MET A 121 4.75 1.81 6.19
CA MET A 121 4.44 1.33 4.84
C MET A 121 5.43 1.83 3.79
N MET A 122 5.88 3.09 3.88
CA MET A 122 6.92 3.64 3.00
C MET A 122 8.25 2.90 3.17
N GLU A 123 8.67 2.62 4.40
CA GLU A 123 9.87 1.84 4.65
C GLU A 123 9.77 0.40 4.13
N ASP A 124 8.62 -0.25 4.30
CA ASP A 124 8.38 -1.58 3.75
C ASP A 124 8.46 -1.61 2.22
N ALA A 125 7.92 -0.57 1.57
CA ALA A 125 8.03 -0.41 0.11
C ALA A 125 9.50 -0.21 -0.29
N GLU A 126 10.24 0.65 0.40
CA GLU A 126 11.66 0.90 0.15
C GLU A 126 12.50 -0.38 0.30
N ARG A 127 12.28 -1.14 1.40
CA ARG A 127 12.97 -2.41 1.64
C ARG A 127 12.77 -3.39 0.50
N ARG A 128 11.57 -3.45 -0.08
CA ARG A 128 11.26 -4.34 -1.21
C ARG A 128 11.88 -3.87 -2.51
N LEU A 129 11.84 -2.58 -2.80
CA LEU A 129 12.51 -2.00 -3.98
C LEU A 129 14.03 -2.23 -3.91
N ARG A 130 14.65 -2.10 -2.74
CA ARG A 130 16.09 -2.35 -2.54
C ARG A 130 16.50 -3.80 -2.80
N ARG A 131 15.58 -4.77 -2.72
CA ARG A 131 15.82 -6.18 -3.08
C ARG A 131 15.86 -6.42 -4.60
N ILE A 132 15.28 -5.52 -5.39
CA ILE A 132 15.41 -5.54 -6.84
C ILE A 132 16.88 -5.23 -7.19
N ARG A 133 17.41 -5.87 -8.24
CA ARG A 133 18.79 -5.65 -8.70
C ARG A 133 19.06 -4.16 -8.94
N ARG A 134 20.27 -3.70 -8.59
CA ARG A 134 20.76 -2.35 -8.94
C ARG A 134 20.77 -2.18 -10.46
N GLY A 135 20.43 -1.00 -10.98
CA GLY A 135 20.31 -0.76 -12.43
C GLY A 135 18.95 -1.14 -13.03
N HIS A 136 18.03 -1.72 -12.24
CA HIS A 136 16.69 -2.04 -12.73
C HIS A 136 15.78 -0.82 -12.62
N PHE A 137 15.15 -0.40 -13.73
CA PHE A 137 14.34 0.83 -13.80
C PHE A 137 13.34 0.99 -12.64
N ARG A 138 12.52 -0.04 -12.34
CA ARG A 138 11.56 0.00 -11.21
C ARG A 138 12.17 0.33 -9.85
N ARG A 139 13.41 -0.14 -9.61
CA ARG A 139 14.11 0.18 -8.36
C ARG A 139 14.45 1.66 -8.31
N GLU A 140 14.97 2.20 -9.42
CA GLU A 140 15.44 3.57 -9.50
C GLU A 140 14.26 4.54 -9.42
N GLU A 141 13.26 4.37 -10.28
CA GLU A 141 12.02 5.16 -10.28
C GLU A 141 11.27 5.04 -8.95
N GLY A 142 11.20 3.84 -8.38
CA GLY A 142 10.55 3.61 -7.10
C GLY A 142 11.26 4.31 -5.94
N LEU A 143 12.59 4.25 -5.89
CA LEU A 143 13.37 4.93 -4.84
C LEU A 143 13.35 6.46 -5.01
N GLU A 144 13.35 6.95 -6.24
CA GLU A 144 13.17 8.38 -6.53
C GLU A 144 11.78 8.85 -6.09
N THR A 145 10.73 8.08 -6.39
CA THR A 145 9.37 8.35 -5.95
C THR A 145 9.30 8.41 -4.42
N ILE A 146 9.94 7.47 -3.71
CA ILE A 146 10.01 7.48 -2.24
C ILE A 146 10.69 8.76 -1.72
N ALA A 147 11.81 9.16 -2.33
CA ALA A 147 12.51 10.38 -1.95
C ALA A 147 11.64 11.63 -2.18
N HIS A 148 10.96 11.71 -3.32
CA HIS A 148 10.05 12.80 -3.65
C HIS A 148 8.89 12.90 -2.66
N VAL A 149 8.23 11.78 -2.39
CA VAL A 149 7.09 11.70 -1.45
C VAL A 149 7.53 12.11 -0.05
N ARG A 150 8.68 11.62 0.44
CA ARG A 150 9.27 12.02 1.72
C ARG A 150 9.50 13.52 1.79
N ALA A 151 10.19 14.10 0.81
CA ALA A 151 10.47 15.53 0.78
C ALA A 151 9.19 16.39 0.74
N ARG A 152 8.15 15.93 0.04
CA ARG A 152 6.85 16.60 -0.01
C ARG A 152 6.06 16.45 1.29
N ALA A 153 6.11 15.29 1.93
CA ALA A 153 5.49 15.03 3.23
C ALA A 153 6.13 15.86 4.35
N SER A 154 7.48 15.93 4.39
CA SER A 154 8.22 16.79 5.32
C SER A 154 7.85 18.26 5.19
N ARG A 155 7.72 18.77 3.96
CA ARG A 155 7.28 20.15 3.70
C ARG A 155 5.87 20.44 4.21
N LYS A 156 5.04 19.41 4.41
CA LYS A 156 3.69 19.51 4.96
C LYS A 156 3.63 19.19 6.47
N GLY A 157 4.78 19.05 7.12
CA GLY A 157 4.88 18.82 8.56
C GLY A 157 4.73 17.35 8.99
N LEU A 158 4.79 16.40 8.06
CA LEU A 158 4.92 14.98 8.41
C LEU A 158 6.40 14.66 8.61
N SER A 159 6.78 14.26 9.82
CA SER A 159 8.15 13.82 10.09
C SER A 159 8.18 12.31 10.28
N PRO A 160 9.19 11.60 9.74
CA PRO A 160 9.37 10.18 10.03
C PRO A 160 9.53 10.00 11.54
N PRO A 161 9.03 8.88 12.12
CA PRO A 161 9.23 8.60 13.52
C PRO A 161 10.73 8.56 13.83
N PRO A 162 11.15 8.98 15.04
CA PRO A 162 12.53 8.85 15.45
C PRO A 162 12.96 7.38 15.32
N ALA A 163 14.19 7.17 14.86
CA ALA A 163 14.74 5.82 14.74
C ALA A 163 14.63 5.11 16.11
N PRO A 164 14.27 3.82 16.15
CA PRO A 164 14.25 3.10 17.41
C PRO A 164 15.63 3.20 18.05
N GLU A 165 15.68 3.59 19.34
CA GLU A 165 16.95 3.64 20.07
C GLU A 165 17.66 2.30 19.91
N PRO A 166 18.97 2.29 19.58
CA PRO A 166 19.71 1.05 19.51
C PRO A 166 19.55 0.33 20.85
N PRO A 167 19.38 -1.01 20.86
CA PRO A 167 19.21 -1.75 22.09
C PRO A 167 20.37 -1.39 23.02
N ARG A 168 20.06 -0.80 24.18
CA ARG A 168 21.07 -0.49 25.21
C ARG A 168 21.87 -1.77 25.42
N ARG A 169 23.15 -1.75 25.01
CA ARG A 169 24.07 -2.86 25.26
C ARG A 169 23.89 -3.24 26.72
N ARG A 170 23.40 -4.44 26.99
CA ARG A 170 23.41 -5.01 28.34
C ARG A 170 24.84 -4.81 28.83
N ALA A 171 25.01 -3.96 29.84
CA ALA A 171 26.30 -3.75 30.48
C ALA A 171 26.87 -5.13 30.79
N ALA A 172 28.08 -5.39 30.30
CA ALA A 172 28.79 -6.62 30.59
C ALA A 172 28.74 -6.84 32.10
N ARG A 173 28.18 -7.98 32.53
CA ARG A 173 28.23 -8.40 33.93
C ARG A 173 29.69 -8.29 34.37
N ALA A 174 29.93 -7.47 35.40
CA ALA A 174 31.24 -7.37 36.02
C ALA A 174 31.72 -8.78 36.41
N PRO A 175 33.00 -9.13 36.18
CA PRO A 175 33.52 -10.41 36.60
C PRO A 175 33.40 -10.53 38.12
N LEU A 176 32.80 -11.64 38.57
CA LEU A 176 32.73 -12.03 39.98
C LEU A 176 34.16 -12.05 40.53
N ARG A 177 34.48 -11.15 41.46
CA ARG A 177 35.71 -11.25 42.26
C ARG A 177 35.58 -12.51 43.12
N LEU A 178 36.44 -13.49 42.85
CA LEU A 178 36.67 -14.62 43.74
C LEU A 178 37.27 -14.08 45.05
N VAL A 179 36.57 -14.30 46.15
CA VAL A 179 37.07 -14.05 47.51
C VAL A 179 37.96 -15.24 47.89
N PRO A 180 39.22 -15.04 48.30
CA PRO A 180 40.07 -16.13 48.77
C PRO A 180 39.60 -16.62 50.16
N PRO A 181 39.82 -17.90 50.49
CA PRO A 181 39.40 -18.46 51.78
C PRO A 181 40.20 -17.85 52.93
N ALA A 182 39.52 -17.58 54.03
CA ALA A 182 40.13 -17.18 55.29
C ALA A 182 40.80 -18.39 55.95
N GLU A 183 42.01 -18.17 56.50
CA GLU A 183 42.73 -19.11 57.37
C GLU A 183 42.04 -19.26 58.75
#